data_AF-A0A542YPX0-F1
#
_entry.id   AF-A0A542YPX0-F1
#
_cell.length_a   1.000
_cell.length_b   1.000
_cell.length_c   1.000
_cell.angle_alpha   90.00
_cell.angle_beta   90.00
_cell.angle_gamma   90.00
#
_symmetry.space_group_name_H-M   'P 1'
#
loop_
_entity.id
_entity.type
_entity.pdbx_description
1 polymer ?
#
loop_
_entity_poly.entity_id
_entity_poly.type
_entity_poly.pdbx_seq_one_letter_code
_entity_poly.pdbx_strand_id
1 'polypeptide(L)'
;MSEPTNRPRRERLAERSVDRAAGRDDRLDQPLAQARSWRWRPQMDPEQFGAFAEGFARFMGTARFLAYMTIFVTVWLVWNVLAPDNLRFDPYAFIFLTLMLSLQASYAAPLILLAQNRQADRDKVMIEQDRTRDERNLADTEFLTREVAALRIALRDTATRDFVRSELRNLLEELDERQRRFDPDDGEDATEDARD
;
A
#
# COMPACT_ATOMS: atom_id res chain seq x y z
N MET A 1 26.18 57.46 28.53
CA MET A 1 25.90 56.65 27.33
C MET A 1 26.96 55.54 27.28
N SER A 2 26.57 54.36 27.76
CA SER A 2 27.16 53.02 27.51
C SER A 2 28.56 52.70 28.10
N GLU A 3 28.57 52.19 29.34
CA GLU A 3 29.65 51.34 29.88
C GLU A 3 29.78 50.02 29.07
N PRO A 4 30.99 49.53 28.77
CA PRO A 4 31.19 48.19 28.24
C PRO A 4 31.18 47.16 29.38
N THR A 5 30.16 46.29 29.39
CA THR A 5 30.10 45.10 30.26
C THR A 5 31.35 44.23 30.11
N ASN A 6 32.15 44.17 31.17
CA ASN A 6 33.35 43.34 31.26
C ASN A 6 32.97 41.93 31.77
N ARG A 7 32.78 40.97 30.86
CA ARG A 7 32.58 39.56 31.23
C ARG A 7 33.91 38.90 31.63
N PRO A 8 33.96 38.15 32.74
CA PRO A 8 35.19 37.53 33.24
C PRO A 8 35.79 36.57 32.19
N ARG A 9 37.10 36.70 31.93
CA ARG A 9 37.87 36.00 30.89
C ARG A 9 37.75 34.46 30.93
N ARG A 10 37.31 33.88 32.05
CA ARG A 10 37.16 32.43 32.26
C ARG A 10 35.98 31.82 31.48
N GLU A 11 34.89 32.55 31.31
CA GLU A 11 33.70 32.03 30.59
C GLU A 11 33.95 31.92 29.08
N ARG A 12 34.67 32.88 28.49
CA ARG A 12 35.05 32.86 27.06
C ARG A 12 35.99 31.72 26.67
N LEU A 13 36.77 31.19 27.63
CA LEU A 13 37.67 30.07 27.37
C LEU A 13 36.93 28.73 27.46
N ALA A 14 35.89 28.64 28.29
CA ALA A 14 35.04 27.47 28.40
C ALA A 14 34.16 27.29 27.16
N GLU A 15 33.48 28.34 26.68
CA GLU A 15 32.67 28.28 25.45
C GLU A 15 33.52 27.89 24.23
N ARG A 16 34.72 28.46 24.09
CA ARG A 16 35.63 28.17 22.98
C ARG A 16 36.25 26.76 23.02
N SER A 17 36.15 26.06 24.16
CA SER A 17 36.59 24.67 24.30
C SER A 17 35.49 23.66 23.96
N VAL A 18 34.22 24.02 24.18
CA VAL A 18 33.06 23.18 23.86
C VAL A 18 32.78 23.19 22.36
N ASP A 19 32.88 24.35 21.69
CA ASP A 19 32.70 24.46 20.24
C ASP A 19 33.79 23.75 19.42
N ARG A 20 34.99 23.58 20.00
CA ARG A 20 36.11 22.94 19.29
C ARG A 20 36.07 21.40 19.40
N ALA A 21 35.28 20.86 20.32
CA ALA A 21 35.08 19.43 20.49
C ALA A 21 33.88 18.87 19.69
N ALA A 22 32.89 19.71 19.36
CA ALA A 22 31.68 19.27 18.65
C ALA A 22 31.84 19.11 17.11
N GLY A 23 33.02 19.39 16.55
CA GLY A 23 33.21 19.46 15.10
C GLY A 23 34.15 18.43 14.48
N ARG A 24 34.53 17.36 15.19
CA ARG A 24 35.62 16.45 14.72
C ARG A 24 35.32 14.97 14.55
N ASP A 25 34.16 14.46 14.95
CA ASP A 25 33.90 13.01 14.93
C ASP A 25 32.83 12.55 13.93
N ASP A 26 32.43 13.37 12.97
CA ASP A 26 31.29 13.06 12.07
C ASP A 26 31.70 12.71 10.61
N ARG A 27 32.96 12.29 10.39
CA ARG A 27 33.48 11.97 9.04
C ARG A 27 34.21 10.63 8.93
N LEU A 28 33.96 9.69 9.83
CA LEU A 28 34.57 8.36 9.79
C LEU A 28 33.68 7.28 9.13
N ASP A 29 32.48 7.62 8.66
CA ASP A 29 31.55 6.65 8.06
C ASP A 29 31.30 6.87 6.55
N GLN A 30 32.23 7.53 5.85
CA GLN A 30 32.23 7.49 4.39
C GLN A 30 33.14 6.34 3.94
N PRO A 31 32.60 5.19 3.51
CA PRO A 31 33.45 4.14 2.96
C PRO A 31 34.18 4.73 1.76
N LEU A 32 35.51 4.70 1.81
CA LEU A 32 36.41 4.94 0.70
C LEU A 32 36.17 3.86 -0.38
N ALA A 33 35.06 4.00 -1.11
CA ALA A 33 34.77 3.26 -2.32
C ALA A 33 35.58 3.86 -3.48
N GLN A 34 36.90 3.92 -3.33
CA GLN A 34 37.79 4.47 -4.34
C GLN A 34 39.08 3.67 -4.46
N ALA A 35 38.94 2.36 -4.62
CA ALA A 35 39.99 1.53 -5.19
C ALA A 35 39.54 1.03 -6.57
N ARG A 36 39.78 1.88 -7.58
CA ARG A 36 40.20 1.53 -8.94
C ARG A 36 39.57 0.24 -9.50
N SER A 37 38.28 0.29 -9.81
CA SER A 37 37.69 -0.76 -10.64
C SER A 37 37.82 -0.33 -12.10
N TRP A 38 38.80 -0.89 -12.82
CA TRP A 38 38.75 -1.02 -14.28
C TRP A 38 37.49 -1.84 -14.61
N ARG A 39 36.34 -1.17 -14.64
CA ARG A 39 35.06 -1.80 -14.98
C ARG A 39 34.60 -1.12 -16.24
N TRP A 40 34.93 -1.74 -17.37
CA TRP A 40 34.05 -1.69 -18.52
C TRP A 40 32.72 -2.31 -18.07
N ARG A 41 31.86 -1.50 -17.45
CA ARG A 41 30.44 -1.82 -17.33
C ARG A 41 29.83 -1.33 -18.64
N PRO A 42 29.55 -2.19 -19.63
CA PRO A 42 28.57 -1.79 -20.62
C PRO A 42 27.31 -1.46 -19.84
N GLN A 43 26.92 -0.18 -19.81
CA GLN A 43 25.61 0.26 -19.36
C GLN A 43 24.62 -0.24 -20.41
N MET A 44 24.37 -1.54 -20.43
CA MET A 44 23.18 -2.09 -21.06
C MET A 44 22.02 -1.56 -20.24
N ASP A 45 21.24 -0.67 -20.85
CA ASP A 45 20.09 0.02 -20.26
C ASP A 45 19.11 -1.03 -19.70
N PRO A 46 19.08 -1.25 -18.36
CA PRO A 46 18.34 -2.35 -17.75
C PRO A 46 16.84 -2.27 -18.08
N GLU A 47 16.32 -1.06 -18.24
CA GLU A 47 14.95 -0.79 -18.69
C GLU A 47 14.62 -1.43 -20.04
N GLN A 48 15.51 -1.32 -21.04
CA GLN A 48 15.25 -1.80 -22.40
C GLN A 48 15.31 -3.33 -22.48
N PHE A 49 16.30 -3.94 -21.82
CA PHE A 49 16.40 -5.40 -21.73
C PHE A 49 15.26 -6.01 -20.89
N GLY A 50 14.84 -5.34 -19.82
CA GLY A 50 13.69 -5.76 -19.01
C GLY A 50 12.37 -5.71 -19.76
N ALA A 51 12.16 -4.70 -20.61
CA ALA A 51 10.97 -4.60 -21.46
C ALA A 51 10.92 -5.71 -22.52
N PHE A 52 12.06 -6.02 -23.14
CA PHE A 52 12.19 -7.13 -24.06
C PHE A 52 11.91 -8.48 -23.38
N ALA A 53 12.48 -8.71 -22.19
CA ALA A 53 12.31 -9.94 -21.43
C ALA A 53 10.85 -10.14 -20.96
N GLU A 54 10.15 -9.09 -20.55
CA GLU A 54 8.72 -9.13 -20.23
C GLU A 54 7.84 -9.41 -21.47
N GLY A 55 8.20 -8.86 -22.62
CA GLY A 55 7.57 -9.21 -23.90
C GLY A 55 7.75 -10.68 -24.24
N PHE A 56 8.98 -11.18 -24.11
CA PHE A 56 9.34 -12.57 -24.38
C PHE A 56 8.64 -13.55 -23.43
N ALA A 57 8.55 -13.23 -22.14
CA ALA A 57 7.85 -14.04 -21.14
C ALA A 57 6.34 -14.15 -21.45
N ARG A 58 5.69 -13.03 -21.80
CA ARG A 58 4.27 -13.04 -22.22
C ARG A 58 4.06 -13.83 -23.52
N PHE A 59 5.01 -13.75 -24.44
CA PHE A 59 4.96 -14.50 -25.69
C PHE A 59 5.08 -16.02 -25.47
N MET A 60 6.04 -16.47 -24.66
CA MET A 60 6.21 -17.90 -24.33
C MET A 60 5.01 -18.49 -23.56
N GLY A 61 4.29 -17.69 -22.77
CA GLY A 61 3.09 -18.12 -22.04
C GLY A 61 1.84 -18.30 -22.91
N THR A 62 1.89 -17.97 -24.21
CA THR A 62 0.72 -18.01 -25.10
C THR A 62 0.66 -19.33 -25.89
N ALA A 63 -0.52 -19.94 -26.03
CA ALA A 63 -0.72 -21.18 -26.81
C ALA A 63 -0.27 -21.08 -28.29
N ARG A 64 -0.24 -19.86 -28.84
CA ARG A 64 0.25 -19.57 -30.19
C ARG A 64 1.74 -19.87 -30.37
N PHE A 65 2.56 -19.68 -29.33
CA PHE A 65 4.00 -19.98 -29.40
C PHE A 65 4.25 -21.47 -29.60
N LEU A 66 3.56 -22.31 -28.81
CA LEU A 66 3.61 -23.76 -28.95
C LEU A 66 3.22 -24.19 -30.37
N ALA A 67 2.12 -23.65 -30.92
CA ALA A 67 1.71 -23.95 -32.28
C ALA A 67 2.78 -23.59 -33.33
N TYR A 68 3.38 -22.40 -33.25
CA TYR A 68 4.46 -22.02 -34.15
C TYR A 68 5.70 -22.91 -34.02
N MET A 69 6.11 -23.26 -32.79
CA MET A 69 7.25 -24.15 -32.57
C MET A 69 6.99 -25.56 -33.11
N THR A 70 5.77 -26.09 -32.92
CA THR A 70 5.39 -27.38 -33.52
C THR A 70 5.45 -27.32 -35.04
N ILE A 71 4.86 -26.30 -35.66
CA ILE A 71 4.90 -26.12 -37.12
C ILE A 71 6.36 -26.03 -37.61
N PHE A 72 7.20 -25.26 -36.94
CA PHE A 72 8.61 -25.13 -37.28
C PHE A 72 9.33 -26.48 -37.26
N VAL A 73 9.18 -27.25 -36.17
CA VAL A 73 9.78 -28.59 -36.04
C VAL A 73 9.25 -29.55 -37.10
N THR A 74 7.94 -29.54 -37.36
CA THR A 74 7.32 -30.38 -38.40
C THR A 74 7.83 -30.02 -39.79
N VAL A 75 7.87 -28.73 -40.15
CA VAL A 75 8.36 -28.27 -41.46
C VAL A 75 9.83 -28.62 -41.63
N TRP A 76 10.66 -28.40 -40.60
CA TRP A 76 12.07 -28.77 -40.61
C TRP A 76 12.26 -30.27 -40.86
N LEU A 77 11.51 -31.10 -40.13
CA LEU A 77 11.60 -32.55 -40.25
C LEU A 77 11.14 -33.02 -41.63
N VAL A 78 9.97 -32.56 -42.09
CA VAL A 78 9.42 -32.90 -43.40
C VAL A 78 10.39 -32.50 -44.50
N TRP A 79 10.94 -31.29 -44.44
CA TRP A 79 11.91 -30.81 -45.42
C TRP A 79 13.15 -31.69 -45.46
N ASN A 80 13.80 -31.95 -44.32
CA ASN A 80 15.06 -32.70 -44.31
C ASN A 80 14.89 -34.22 -44.55
N VAL A 81 13.71 -34.79 -44.29
CA VAL A 81 13.44 -36.22 -44.55
C VAL A 81 12.97 -36.46 -45.98
N LEU A 82 12.05 -35.63 -46.51
CA LEU A 82 11.47 -35.85 -47.85
C LEU A 82 12.28 -35.18 -48.97
N ALA A 83 13.17 -34.21 -48.67
CA ALA A 83 14.00 -33.60 -49.70
C ALA A 83 14.97 -34.63 -50.31
N PRO A 84 15.18 -34.59 -51.64
CA PRO A 84 16.21 -35.38 -52.30
C PRO A 84 17.62 -34.94 -51.86
N ASP A 85 18.61 -35.83 -51.95
CA ASP A 85 19.96 -35.67 -51.38
C ASP A 85 20.69 -34.37 -51.79
N ASN A 86 20.32 -33.78 -52.92
CA ASN A 86 20.85 -32.53 -53.45
C ASN A 86 20.26 -31.25 -52.81
N LEU A 87 19.14 -31.36 -52.10
CA LEU A 87 18.40 -30.24 -51.47
C LEU A 87 18.25 -30.42 -49.94
N ARG A 88 18.79 -31.51 -49.38
CA ARG A 88 18.85 -31.71 -47.93
C ARG A 88 19.78 -30.69 -47.32
N PHE A 89 19.21 -29.81 -46.50
CA PHE A 89 19.98 -28.82 -45.75
C PHE A 89 20.81 -29.49 -44.66
N ASP A 90 20.24 -30.49 -43.98
CA ASP A 90 20.88 -31.26 -42.93
C ASP A 90 20.69 -32.79 -43.14
N PRO A 91 21.78 -33.53 -43.48
CA PRO A 91 21.76 -34.99 -43.58
C PRO A 91 21.39 -35.69 -42.27
N TYR A 92 21.54 -35.03 -41.11
CA TYR A 92 21.26 -35.55 -39.78
C TYR A 92 20.15 -34.75 -39.08
N ALA A 93 19.02 -34.61 -39.77
CA ALA A 93 17.85 -33.78 -39.40
C ALA A 93 17.50 -33.74 -37.89
N PHE A 94 17.60 -34.88 -37.21
CA PHE A 94 17.25 -35.01 -35.79
C PHE A 94 18.34 -34.54 -34.84
N ILE A 95 19.62 -34.79 -35.16
CA ILE A 95 20.74 -34.51 -34.26
C ILE A 95 20.95 -33.01 -34.19
N PHE A 96 21.03 -32.32 -35.33
CA PHE A 96 21.22 -30.88 -35.36
C PHE A 96 20.03 -30.15 -34.73
N LEU A 97 18.80 -30.58 -35.03
CA LEU A 97 17.59 -30.01 -34.41
C LEU A 97 17.62 -30.17 -32.90
N THR A 98 18.03 -31.33 -32.38
CA THR A 98 18.15 -31.56 -30.94
C THR A 98 19.23 -30.69 -30.30
N LEU A 99 20.38 -30.53 -30.95
CA LEU A 99 21.46 -29.65 -30.50
C LEU A 99 20.98 -28.19 -30.45
N MET A 100 20.28 -27.74 -31.48
CA MET A 100 19.72 -26.39 -31.55
C MET A 100 18.67 -26.14 -30.46
N LEU A 101 17.75 -27.09 -30.24
CA LEU A 101 16.75 -26.98 -29.19
C LEU A 101 17.37 -26.97 -27.78
N SER A 102 18.42 -27.76 -27.57
CA SER A 102 19.16 -27.78 -26.30
C SER A 102 19.88 -26.45 -26.04
N LEU A 103 20.49 -25.86 -27.06
CA LEU A 103 21.06 -24.52 -26.98
C LEU A 103 19.98 -23.46 -26.72
N GLN A 104 18.83 -23.55 -27.39
CA GLN A 104 17.70 -22.64 -27.22
C GLN A 104 17.17 -22.66 -25.77
N ALA A 105 17.08 -23.84 -25.15
CA ALA A 105 16.71 -23.96 -23.75
C ALA A 105 17.76 -23.35 -22.80
N SER A 106 19.05 -23.59 -23.10
CA SER A 106 20.16 -23.07 -22.27
C SER A 106 20.23 -21.54 -22.26
N TYR A 107 20.00 -20.88 -23.40
CA TYR A 107 19.98 -19.42 -23.49
C TYR A 107 18.67 -18.80 -22.95
N ALA A 108 17.57 -19.56 -22.90
CA ALA A 108 16.32 -19.06 -22.35
C ALA A 108 16.41 -18.82 -20.83
N ALA A 109 17.14 -19.66 -20.09
CA ALA A 109 17.29 -19.54 -18.64
C ALA A 109 17.79 -18.14 -18.17
N PRO A 110 18.92 -17.59 -18.67
CA PRO A 110 19.37 -16.27 -18.27
C PRO A 110 18.43 -15.13 -18.68
N LEU A 111 17.71 -15.26 -19.80
CA LEU A 111 16.69 -14.28 -20.20
C LEU A 111 15.48 -14.31 -19.26
N ILE A 112 15.03 -15.51 -18.86
CA ILE A 112 13.92 -15.68 -17.93
C ILE A 112 14.29 -15.11 -16.55
N LEU A 113 15.52 -15.37 -16.07
CA LEU A 113 16.00 -14.82 -14.80
C LEU A 113 15.96 -13.28 -14.78
N LEU A 114 16.28 -12.64 -15.89
CA LEU A 114 16.19 -11.17 -16.01
C LEU A 114 14.74 -10.67 -16.03
N ALA A 115 13.83 -11.37 -16.70
CA ALA A 115 12.40 -11.05 -16.65
C ALA A 115 11.85 -11.18 -15.22
N GLN A 116 12.29 -12.21 -14.49
CA GLN A 116 11.85 -12.51 -13.13
C GLN A 116 12.36 -11.47 -12.12
N ASN A 117 13.60 -11.00 -12.22
CA ASN A 117 14.13 -9.95 -11.33
C ASN A 117 13.26 -8.69 -11.37
N ARG A 118 12.80 -8.29 -12.57
CA ARG A 118 11.95 -7.11 -12.71
C ARG A 118 10.51 -7.31 -12.20
N GLN A 119 9.98 -8.53 -12.33
CA GLN A 119 8.69 -8.87 -11.70
C GLN A 119 8.80 -8.79 -10.18
N ALA A 120 9.86 -9.37 -9.61
CA ALA A 120 10.12 -9.32 -8.17
C ALA A 120 10.30 -7.88 -7.64
N ASP A 121 10.94 -6.99 -8.41
CA ASP A 121 11.07 -5.57 -8.04
C ASP A 121 9.72 -4.85 -7.99
N ARG A 122 8.84 -5.10 -8.97
CA ARG A 122 7.46 -4.55 -8.95
C ARG A 122 6.65 -5.12 -7.80
N ASP A 123 6.73 -6.44 -7.59
CA ASP A 123 6.01 -7.13 -6.53
C ASP A 123 6.43 -6.59 -5.16
N LYS A 124 7.73 -6.27 -4.98
CA LYS A 124 8.23 -5.65 -3.76
C LYS A 124 7.59 -4.27 -3.51
N VAL A 125 7.54 -3.41 -4.53
CA VAL A 125 6.89 -2.09 -4.42
C VAL A 125 5.40 -2.23 -4.12
N MET A 126 4.73 -3.18 -4.77
CA MET A 126 3.32 -3.46 -4.53
C MET A 126 3.08 -3.91 -3.08
N ILE A 127 3.92 -4.80 -2.55
CA ILE A 127 3.84 -5.26 -1.15
C ILE A 127 4.09 -4.12 -0.16
N GLU A 128 5.05 -3.23 -0.42
CA GLU A 128 5.30 -2.06 0.44
C GLU A 128 4.11 -1.09 0.46
N GLN A 129 3.50 -0.86 -0.69
CA GLN A 129 2.28 -0.05 -0.80
C GLN A 129 1.09 -0.69 -0.10
N ASP A 130 0.94 -1.99 -0.23
CA ASP A 130 -0.12 -2.77 0.42
C ASP A 130 -0.01 -2.68 1.95
N ARG A 131 1.19 -2.89 2.50
CA ARG A 131 1.46 -2.68 3.93
C ARG A 131 1.09 -1.27 4.41
N THR A 132 1.48 -0.24 3.64
CA THR A 132 1.17 1.15 3.98
C THR A 132 -0.35 1.40 3.95
N ARG A 133 -1.07 0.78 3.02
CA ARG A 133 -2.54 0.85 2.96
C ARG A 133 -3.18 0.14 4.14
N ASP A 134 -2.70 -1.04 4.50
CA ASP A 134 -3.22 -1.81 5.63
C ASP A 134 -3.03 -1.07 6.95
N GLU A 135 -1.87 -0.45 7.18
CA GLU A 135 -1.64 0.41 8.34
C GLU A 135 -2.63 1.57 8.41
N ARG A 136 -2.92 2.23 7.28
CA ARG A 136 -3.92 3.30 7.20
C ARG A 136 -5.34 2.79 7.44
N ASN A 137 -5.71 1.66 6.84
CA ASN A 137 -7.02 1.04 7.03
C ASN A 137 -7.25 0.64 8.48
N LEU A 138 -6.21 0.15 9.16
CA LEU A 138 -6.26 -0.17 10.58
C LEU A 138 -6.47 1.11 11.42
N ALA A 139 -5.70 2.17 11.15
CA ALA A 139 -5.87 3.46 11.82
C ALA A 139 -7.26 4.08 11.60
N ASP A 140 -7.79 4.02 10.37
CA ASP A 140 -9.14 4.49 10.04
C ASP A 140 -10.20 3.68 10.77
N THR A 141 -10.02 2.35 10.87
CA THR A 141 -10.93 1.47 11.61
C THR A 141 -10.90 1.77 13.11
N GLU A 142 -9.72 1.99 13.69
CA GLU A 142 -9.57 2.39 15.09
C GLU A 142 -10.22 3.75 15.36
N PHE A 143 -10.03 4.71 14.44
CA PHE A 143 -10.64 6.03 14.51
C PHE A 143 -12.17 5.93 14.48
N LEU A 144 -12.73 5.26 13.47
CA LEU A 144 -14.17 5.06 13.33
C LEU A 144 -14.74 4.31 14.54
N THR A 145 -14.04 3.32 15.08
CA THR A 145 -14.49 2.59 16.28
C THR A 145 -14.55 3.50 17.50
N ARG A 146 -13.54 4.37 17.67
CA ARG A 146 -13.51 5.36 18.76
C ARG A 146 -14.61 6.41 18.59
N GLU A 147 -14.79 6.93 17.39
CA GLU A 147 -15.85 7.89 17.08
C GLU A 147 -17.24 7.29 17.30
N VAL A 148 -17.47 6.04 16.87
CA VAL A 148 -18.74 5.33 17.12
C VAL A 148 -18.96 5.09 18.61
N ALA A 149 -17.92 4.76 19.38
CA ALA A 149 -18.03 4.61 20.83
C ALA A 149 -18.37 5.94 21.52
N ALA A 150 -17.73 7.04 21.11
CA ALA A 150 -18.01 8.39 21.61
C ALA A 150 -19.43 8.82 21.26
N LEU A 151 -19.86 8.63 20.01
CA LEU A 151 -21.21 8.88 19.52
C LEU A 151 -22.24 8.09 20.33
N ARG A 152 -21.98 6.81 20.60
CA ARG A 152 -22.86 5.94 21.41
C ARG A 152 -23.01 6.46 22.85
N ILE A 153 -21.94 6.95 23.47
CA ILE A 153 -21.99 7.51 24.82
C ILE A 153 -22.78 8.83 24.81
N ALA A 154 -22.51 9.71 23.84
CA ALA A 154 -23.24 10.96 23.68
C ALA A 154 -24.74 10.72 23.50
N LEU A 155 -25.15 9.76 22.64
CA LEU A 155 -26.55 9.36 22.46
C LEU A 155 -27.17 8.76 23.72
N ARG A 156 -26.39 8.03 24.54
CA ARG A 156 -26.87 7.46 25.80
C ARG A 156 -27.17 8.55 26.83
N ASP A 157 -26.32 9.59 26.91
CA ASP A 157 -26.52 10.74 27.80
C ASP A 157 -27.64 11.67 27.32
N THR A 158 -27.87 11.80 26.00
CA THR A 158 -29.02 12.53 25.43
C THR A 158 -30.34 11.76 25.45
N ALA A 159 -30.40 10.67 26.21
CA ALA A 159 -31.63 10.20 26.81
C ALA A 159 -32.74 9.77 25.84
N THR A 160 -32.74 8.50 25.44
CA THR A 160 -33.82 7.98 24.58
C THR A 160 -35.05 7.51 25.37
N ARG A 161 -34.95 7.24 26.67
CA ARG A 161 -36.08 6.70 27.44
C ARG A 161 -36.61 7.63 28.51
N ASP A 162 -35.78 8.08 29.44
CA ASP A 162 -36.28 8.84 30.58
C ASP A 162 -36.55 10.30 30.25
N PHE A 163 -35.76 10.91 29.36
CA PHE A 163 -36.05 12.24 28.80
C PHE A 163 -37.24 12.24 27.85
N VAL A 164 -37.31 11.28 26.91
CA VAL A 164 -38.48 11.13 26.03
C VAL A 164 -39.74 10.88 26.85
N ARG A 165 -39.65 10.09 27.93
CA ARG A 165 -40.76 9.84 28.84
C ARG A 165 -41.11 11.08 29.66
N SER A 166 -40.14 11.82 30.18
CA SER A 166 -40.42 13.04 30.95
C SER A 166 -41.06 14.09 30.07
N GLU A 167 -40.59 14.27 28.83
CA GLU A 167 -41.14 15.26 27.91
C GLU A 167 -42.53 14.89 27.41
N LEU A 168 -42.78 13.61 27.09
CA LEU A 168 -44.13 13.13 26.81
C LEU A 168 -45.08 13.35 28.00
N ARG A 169 -44.59 13.19 29.23
CA ARG A 169 -45.40 13.35 30.44
C ARG A 169 -45.68 14.83 30.73
N ASN A 170 -44.69 15.69 30.54
CA ASN A 170 -44.82 17.15 30.64
C ASN A 170 -45.80 17.69 29.60
N LEU A 171 -45.71 17.23 28.34
CA LEU A 171 -46.64 17.60 27.27
C LEU A 171 -48.06 17.09 27.53
N LEU A 172 -48.22 15.87 28.06
CA LEU A 172 -49.53 15.34 28.46
C LEU A 172 -50.16 16.17 29.58
N GLU A 173 -49.36 16.57 30.58
CA GLU A 173 -49.80 17.37 31.71
C GLU A 173 -50.19 18.80 31.27
N GLU A 174 -49.44 19.41 30.35
CA GLU A 174 -49.80 20.70 29.73
C GLU A 174 -51.13 20.62 28.97
N LEU A 175 -51.38 19.51 28.25
CA LEU A 175 -52.65 19.30 27.54
C LEU A 175 -53.82 19.07 28.49
N ASP A 176 -53.65 18.31 29.57
CA ASP A 176 -54.68 18.08 30.59
C ASP A 176 -55.02 19.37 31.35
N GLU A 177 -54.03 20.18 31.70
CA GLU A 177 -54.24 21.50 32.30
C GLU A 177 -54.97 22.45 31.35
N ARG A 178 -54.65 22.43 30.05
CA ARG A 178 -55.43 23.17 29.05
C ARG A 178 -56.87 22.68 29.03
N GLN A 179 -57.10 21.38 28.98
CA GLN A 179 -58.44 20.81 28.93
C GLN A 179 -59.28 21.17 30.17
N ARG A 180 -58.72 21.06 31.37
CA ARG A 180 -59.39 21.52 32.61
C ARG A 180 -59.66 23.02 32.63
N ARG A 181 -58.82 23.82 31.98
CA ARG A 181 -59.03 25.28 31.87
C ARG A 181 -60.14 25.63 30.86
N PHE A 182 -60.45 24.73 29.93
CA PHE A 182 -61.54 24.87 28.96
C PHE A 182 -62.87 24.28 29.45
N ASP A 183 -62.89 23.53 30.56
CA ASP A 183 -64.09 22.92 31.15
C ASP A 183 -64.30 23.44 32.59
N PRO A 184 -64.95 24.61 32.80
CA PRO A 184 -65.02 25.24 34.12
C PRO A 184 -66.16 24.77 35.02
N ASP A 185 -66.95 23.77 34.64
CA ASP A 185 -68.20 23.47 35.35
C ASP A 185 -68.60 22.00 35.25
N ASP A 186 -68.53 21.29 36.37
CA ASP A 186 -69.50 20.27 36.79
C ASP A 186 -69.10 19.76 38.18
N GLY A 187 -69.67 20.37 39.23
CA GLY A 187 -69.61 19.82 40.58
C GLY A 187 -69.80 20.77 41.75
N GLU A 188 -70.72 21.73 41.68
CA GLU A 188 -71.42 22.20 42.89
C GLU A 188 -72.45 21.16 43.35
N ASP A 189 -72.71 21.16 44.67
CA ASP A 189 -73.88 20.66 45.39
C ASP A 189 -73.83 19.39 46.25
N ALA A 190 -74.44 19.58 47.43
CA ALA A 190 -74.79 18.69 48.54
C ALA A 190 -73.64 18.38 49.52
N THR A 191 -73.47 19.18 50.58
CA THR A 191 -74.38 19.05 51.73
C THR A 191 -74.24 20.27 52.68
N GLU A 192 -75.08 21.27 52.44
CA GLU A 192 -75.53 22.18 53.49
C GLU A 192 -76.90 21.70 53.96
N ASP A 193 -77.05 21.64 55.29
CA ASP A 193 -78.32 21.81 56.01
C ASP A 193 -79.50 20.86 55.68
N ALA A 194 -79.65 19.82 56.51
CA ALA A 194 -80.96 19.24 56.76
C ALA A 194 -81.08 18.73 58.21
N ARG A 195 -81.45 19.68 59.08
CA ARG A 195 -82.49 19.58 60.12
C ARG A 195 -82.29 18.71 61.38
N ASP A 196 -82.70 19.38 62.46
CA ASP A 196 -83.08 18.95 63.83
C ASP A 196 -81.97 18.73 64.88
#